data_AF-A0A3L6DYN5-F1
#
_entry.id   AF-A0A3L6DYN5-F1
#
_cell.length_a   1.000
_cell.length_b   1.000
_cell.length_c   1.000
_cell.angle_alpha   90.00
_cell.angle_beta   90.00
_cell.angle_gamma   90.00
#
_symmetry.space_group_name_H-M   'P 1'
#
loop_
_entity.id
_entity.type
_entity.pdbx_description
1 polymer ?
#
loop_
_entity_poly.entity_id
_entity_poly.type
_entity_poly.pdbx_seq_one_letter_code
_entity_poly.pdbx_strand_id
1 'polypeptide(L)'
;MAGPGPKLRAAAAAAPGPCIPDDALVEMFGLLPANSLHRFKCVSKAWCGLVTDPLHRQRFAQTLAGFLCRVDGDGGTESSRLTRPNATVPERKETTRRFVNVSGMAEPHPDASLSFLPPPDAEGLSDVIMDARDGLVLLARARGHEPPDLHPPACYLVCNPATARWASVPGSGWVPSASQRTALTYLLFDAAAEEEEASPPHRFHFHLLQFRLDDMDSVRAVHTYASADGAWADRAGAWVHGGWRDWARGMALIQPGTGAAVARGALHLVVDTDGTSGPNNLVAVDADGATRRAIPLPRRDVAEKDWHSVFVARSRGRLHYVMCVRPPHGRLSEEEPLRLLVWVLQDYDAGEWVLKHTVGFPELFGRIACQFRVDYSVVAVHPDGNWVFFVRHWDRKLVAYDMDRREVRVVADLGPGGDVGDELPTPYVPLYSESAALTNASVGFRVE
;
A
#
# COMPACT_ATOMS: atom_id res chain seq x y z
N MET A 1 -77.56 -0.70 16.70
CA MET A 1 -77.84 -1.09 15.30
C MET A 1 -76.91 -0.31 14.39
N ALA A 2 -76.18 -1.03 13.52
CA ALA A 2 -75.49 -0.63 12.28
C ALA A 2 -74.73 0.72 12.26
N GLY A 3 -73.43 0.83 12.00
CA GLY A 3 -72.44 0.03 11.27
C GLY A 3 -71.53 1.03 10.51
N PRO A 4 -70.19 0.89 10.47
CA PRO A 4 -69.33 1.82 9.73
C PRO A 4 -69.11 1.32 8.29
N GLY A 5 -69.09 2.25 7.32
CA GLY A 5 -68.76 1.95 5.92
C GLY A 5 -68.48 3.23 5.11
N PRO A 6 -67.63 3.16 4.06
CA PRO A 6 -66.46 4.04 3.93
C PRO A 6 -66.56 5.03 2.77
N LYS A 7 -65.69 6.06 2.75
CA LYS A 7 -65.31 6.74 1.51
C LYS A 7 -63.80 6.90 1.44
N LEU A 8 -63.18 5.95 0.72
CA LEU A 8 -61.87 6.12 0.10
C LEU A 8 -61.89 7.40 -0.74
N ARG A 9 -60.94 8.31 -0.51
CA ARG A 9 -60.45 9.20 -1.57
C ARG A 9 -59.21 8.55 -2.16
N ALA A 10 -59.37 8.05 -3.38
CA ALA A 10 -58.28 7.57 -4.20
C ALA A 10 -57.28 8.72 -4.41
N ALA A 11 -56.03 8.53 -3.98
CA ALA A 11 -54.91 9.30 -4.48
C ALA A 11 -54.71 8.90 -5.94
N ALA A 12 -54.80 9.86 -6.85
CA ALA A 12 -54.38 9.66 -8.23
C ALA A 12 -52.91 9.24 -8.21
N ALA A 13 -52.63 8.03 -8.72
CA ALA A 13 -51.27 7.59 -8.95
C ALA A 13 -50.65 8.54 -9.98
N ALA A 14 -49.77 9.42 -9.52
CA ALA A 14 -48.83 10.08 -10.40
C ALA A 14 -48.00 8.98 -11.07
N ALA A 15 -47.94 9.01 -12.41
CA ALA A 15 -47.04 8.14 -13.16
C ALA A 15 -45.63 8.29 -12.57
N PRO A 16 -44.88 7.19 -12.37
CA PRO A 16 -43.52 7.29 -11.87
C PRO A 16 -42.73 8.08 -12.91
N GLY A 17 -42.23 9.25 -12.53
CA GLY A 17 -41.15 9.89 -13.26
C GLY A 17 -39.97 8.90 -13.38
N PRO A 18 -39.05 9.10 -14.33
CA PRO A 18 -37.92 8.19 -14.52
C PRO A 18 -37.17 8.05 -13.19
N CYS A 19 -37.33 6.90 -12.53
CA CYS A 19 -36.60 6.56 -11.33
C CYS A 19 -35.32 5.88 -11.79
N ILE A 20 -34.18 6.38 -11.31
CA ILE A 20 -32.90 5.72 -11.55
C ILE A 20 -32.98 4.39 -10.77
N PRO A 21 -32.74 3.23 -11.42
CA PRO A 21 -32.75 1.94 -10.74
C PRO A 21 -31.74 1.93 -9.58
N ASP A 22 -32.07 1.24 -8.51
CA ASP A 22 -31.19 1.11 -7.34
C ASP A 22 -29.80 0.59 -7.74
N ASP A 23 -29.72 -0.33 -8.69
CA ASP A 23 -28.50 -0.92 -9.23
C ASP A 23 -27.58 0.15 -9.87
N ALA A 24 -28.18 1.11 -10.58
CA ALA A 24 -27.46 2.21 -11.21
C ALA A 24 -27.06 3.29 -10.19
N LEU A 25 -27.90 3.55 -9.18
CA LEU A 25 -27.53 4.40 -8.03
C LEU A 25 -26.36 3.78 -7.25
N VAL A 26 -26.36 2.46 -7.09
CA VAL A 26 -25.28 1.72 -6.45
C VAL A 26 -24.00 1.86 -7.28
N GLU A 27 -24.08 1.71 -8.60
CA GLU A 27 -22.91 1.93 -9.47
C GLU A 27 -22.39 3.37 -9.36
N MET A 28 -23.27 4.37 -9.39
CA MET A 28 -22.91 5.77 -9.20
C MET A 28 -22.28 6.04 -7.83
N PHE A 29 -22.84 5.48 -6.75
CA PHE A 29 -22.28 5.59 -5.41
C PHE A 29 -20.93 4.89 -5.26
N GLY A 30 -20.70 3.82 -6.03
CA GLY A 30 -19.42 3.10 -6.08
C GLY A 30 -18.27 3.91 -6.66
N LEU A 31 -18.60 4.94 -7.45
CA LEU A 31 -17.62 5.85 -8.03
C LEU A 31 -17.29 7.02 -7.09
N LEU A 32 -17.93 7.11 -5.92
CA LEU A 32 -17.76 8.23 -5.01
C LEU A 32 -16.81 7.89 -3.86
N PRO A 33 -15.97 8.84 -3.43
CA PRO A 33 -15.20 8.70 -2.19
C PRO A 33 -16.11 8.39 -1.01
N ALA A 34 -15.57 7.65 -0.04
CA ALA A 34 -16.27 7.29 1.19
C ALA A 34 -16.87 8.52 1.92
N ASN A 35 -16.17 9.66 1.89
CA ASN A 35 -16.63 10.90 2.51
C ASN A 35 -17.83 11.53 1.77
N SER A 36 -17.81 11.52 0.43
CA SER A 36 -18.90 12.02 -0.41
C SER A 36 -20.12 11.11 -0.31
N LEU A 37 -19.90 9.78 -0.41
CA LEU A 37 -20.89 8.75 -0.17
C LEU A 37 -21.63 8.93 1.17
N HIS A 38 -20.89 9.24 2.24
CA HIS A 38 -21.47 9.42 3.56
C HIS A 38 -22.48 10.58 3.62
N ARG A 39 -22.33 11.62 2.79
CA ARG A 39 -23.29 12.74 2.71
C ARG A 39 -24.59 12.33 2.01
N PHE A 40 -24.56 11.36 1.11
CA PHE A 40 -25.76 10.85 0.42
C PHE A 40 -26.74 10.09 1.33
N LYS A 41 -26.28 9.64 2.51
CA LYS A 41 -27.14 9.10 3.57
C LYS A 41 -28.20 10.11 4.04
N CYS A 42 -27.95 11.41 3.87
CA CYS A 42 -28.85 12.47 4.30
C CYS A 42 -29.88 12.88 3.23
N VAL A 43 -29.75 12.40 1.98
CA VAL A 43 -30.59 12.84 0.85
C VAL A 43 -31.97 12.17 0.88
N SER A 44 -32.04 10.86 1.13
CA SER A 44 -33.31 10.15 1.27
C SER A 44 -33.14 8.86 2.09
N LYS A 45 -34.25 8.31 2.63
CA LYS A 45 -34.23 7.01 3.32
C LYS A 45 -33.84 5.86 2.40
N ALA A 46 -34.24 5.92 1.12
CA ALA A 46 -33.87 4.92 0.12
C ALA A 46 -32.36 4.93 -0.14
N TRP A 47 -31.77 6.12 -0.34
CA TRP A 47 -30.34 6.28 -0.57
C TRP A 47 -29.53 5.92 0.67
N CYS A 48 -29.98 6.31 1.87
CA CYS A 48 -29.40 5.85 3.12
C CYS A 48 -29.46 4.32 3.23
N GLY A 49 -30.59 3.71 2.87
CA GLY A 49 -30.77 2.26 2.81
C GLY A 49 -29.77 1.61 1.88
N LEU A 50 -29.63 2.09 0.64
CA LEU A 50 -28.65 1.60 -0.32
C LEU A 50 -27.23 1.71 0.26
N VAL A 51 -26.80 2.90 0.68
CA VAL A 51 -25.44 3.17 1.19
C VAL A 51 -25.11 2.35 2.46
N THR A 52 -26.10 2.05 3.29
CA THR A 52 -25.91 1.28 4.53
C THR A 52 -26.16 -0.22 4.36
N ASP A 53 -26.67 -0.64 3.21
CA ASP A 53 -26.88 -2.04 2.87
C ASP A 53 -25.53 -2.78 2.89
N PRO A 54 -25.40 -3.84 3.71
CA PRO A 54 -24.18 -4.64 3.76
C PRO A 54 -23.71 -5.16 2.39
N LEU A 55 -24.64 -5.48 1.48
CA LEU A 55 -24.33 -6.00 0.14
C LEU A 55 -23.75 -4.91 -0.77
N HIS A 56 -24.20 -3.67 -0.62
CA HIS A 56 -23.76 -2.56 -1.47
C HIS A 56 -22.59 -1.78 -0.88
N ARG A 57 -22.41 -1.79 0.45
CA ARG A 57 -21.31 -1.13 1.17
C ARG A 57 -19.92 -1.54 0.66
N GLN A 58 -19.78 -2.76 0.15
CA GLN A 58 -18.57 -3.28 -0.47
C GLN A 58 -18.24 -2.62 -1.81
N ARG A 59 -19.26 -2.13 -2.54
CA ARG A 59 -19.09 -1.41 -3.81
C ARG A 59 -18.80 0.08 -3.61
N PHE A 60 -19.16 0.64 -2.46
CA PHE A 60 -19.17 2.10 -2.24
C PHE A 60 -17.95 2.72 -1.60
N ALA A 61 -17.15 1.90 -0.93
CA ALA A 61 -15.88 2.37 -0.44
C ALA A 61 -14.83 1.75 -1.36
N GLN A 62 -14.06 2.59 -2.04
CA GLN A 62 -12.67 2.25 -2.38
C GLN A 62 -11.91 2.08 -1.06
N THR A 63 -12.27 1.03 -0.31
CA THR A 63 -11.66 0.59 0.93
C THR A 63 -10.75 -0.59 0.61
N LEU A 64 -9.90 -0.96 1.58
CA LEU A 64 -9.07 -2.15 1.47
C LEU A 64 -9.94 -3.38 1.18
N ALA A 65 -9.84 -3.88 -0.05
CA ALA A 65 -10.58 -5.06 -0.47
C ALA A 65 -9.91 -6.34 0.07
N GLY A 66 -8.58 -6.36 0.04
CA GLY A 66 -7.80 -7.53 0.39
C GLY A 66 -6.30 -7.34 0.16
N PHE A 67 -5.59 -8.46 0.06
CA PHE A 67 -4.15 -8.51 -0.16
C PHE A 67 -3.79 -9.36 -1.36
N LEU A 68 -2.84 -8.88 -2.16
CA LEU A 68 -2.14 -9.68 -3.17
C LEU A 68 -1.01 -10.43 -2.47
N CYS A 69 -1.07 -11.75 -2.46
CA CYS A 69 -0.06 -12.59 -1.82
C CYS A 69 0.61 -13.48 -2.86
N ARG A 70 1.95 -13.48 -2.87
CA ARG A 70 2.72 -14.52 -3.54
C ARG A 70 2.40 -15.88 -2.91
N VAL A 71 2.27 -16.88 -3.77
CA VAL A 71 2.13 -18.29 -3.41
C VAL A 71 3.32 -19.00 -4.02
N ASP A 72 4.11 -19.65 -3.20
CA ASP A 72 5.13 -20.54 -3.72
C ASP A 72 4.45 -21.83 -4.18
N GLY A 73 4.72 -22.22 -5.44
CA GLY A 73 4.24 -23.49 -5.95
C GLY A 73 4.76 -24.63 -5.07
N ASP A 74 3.85 -25.52 -4.65
CA ASP A 74 4.19 -26.75 -3.94
C ASP A 74 5.26 -27.48 -4.76
N GLY A 75 6.50 -27.45 -4.28
CA GLY A 75 7.53 -28.33 -4.79
C GLY A 75 7.06 -29.73 -4.44
N GLY A 76 6.40 -30.38 -5.40
CA GLY A 76 5.70 -31.64 -5.20
C GLY A 76 6.48 -32.55 -4.27
N THR A 77 5.77 -33.04 -3.25
CA THR A 77 6.18 -34.12 -2.35
C THR A 77 7.13 -35.08 -3.08
N GLU A 78 8.33 -35.29 -2.54
CA GLU A 78 9.33 -36.24 -3.03
C GLU A 78 8.81 -37.71 -2.93
N SER A 79 7.76 -38.05 -3.67
CA SER A 79 7.19 -39.40 -3.72
C SER A 79 6.85 -39.86 -5.15
N SER A 80 7.44 -39.24 -6.17
CA SER A 80 7.40 -39.80 -7.53
C SER A 80 8.69 -39.54 -8.31
N ARG A 81 9.87 -39.78 -7.69
CA ARG A 81 11.11 -40.02 -8.44
C ARG A 81 11.30 -41.51 -8.68
N LEU A 82 10.43 -42.11 -9.50
CA LEU A 82 10.80 -43.30 -10.26
C LEU A 82 10.33 -43.10 -11.70
N THR A 83 11.28 -43.28 -12.61
CA THR A 83 11.18 -43.28 -14.09
C THR A 83 10.95 -41.95 -14.81
N ARG A 84 12.07 -41.25 -15.10
CA ARG A 84 12.52 -40.89 -16.47
C ARG A 84 13.89 -40.20 -16.41
N PRO A 85 14.96 -40.78 -16.98
CA PRO A 85 16.20 -40.05 -17.23
C PRO A 85 16.08 -39.27 -18.55
N ASN A 86 16.56 -38.02 -18.52
CA ASN A 86 16.68 -37.05 -19.62
C ASN A 86 15.50 -36.09 -19.86
N ALA A 87 15.45 -35.04 -19.04
CA ALA A 87 15.15 -33.67 -19.47
C ALA A 87 15.59 -32.69 -18.35
N THR A 88 16.81 -32.18 -18.41
CA THR A 88 17.23 -31.01 -17.63
C THR A 88 16.74 -29.76 -18.35
N VAL A 89 15.44 -29.49 -18.23
CA VAL A 89 14.89 -28.14 -18.41
C VAL A 89 14.52 -27.68 -17.00
N PRO A 90 15.09 -26.57 -16.48
CA PRO A 90 14.57 -26.01 -15.24
C PRO A 90 13.10 -25.65 -15.49
N GLU A 91 12.19 -26.39 -14.88
CA GLU A 91 10.76 -26.12 -14.97
C GLU A 91 10.50 -24.67 -14.56
N ARG A 92 9.72 -23.98 -15.40
CA ARG A 92 9.19 -22.64 -15.18
C ARG A 92 8.53 -22.61 -13.80
N LYS A 93 9.21 -22.07 -12.78
CA LYS A 93 8.55 -21.67 -11.53
C LYS A 93 7.75 -20.40 -11.84
N GLU A 94 6.55 -20.62 -12.37
CA GLU A 94 5.57 -19.55 -12.54
C GLU A 94 5.30 -18.91 -11.18
N THR A 95 5.44 -17.59 -11.08
CA THR A 95 5.17 -16.89 -9.83
C THR A 95 3.65 -16.86 -9.66
N THR A 96 3.13 -17.77 -8.85
CA THR A 96 1.70 -17.82 -8.56
C THR A 96 1.35 -16.80 -7.49
N ARG A 97 0.20 -16.14 -7.63
CA ARG A 97 -0.34 -15.19 -6.67
C ARG A 97 -1.78 -15.53 -6.37
N ARG A 98 -2.24 -15.19 -5.17
CA ARG A 98 -3.64 -15.29 -4.77
C ARG A 98 -4.13 -14.02 -4.12
N PHE A 99 -5.42 -13.77 -4.23
CA PHE A 99 -6.08 -12.67 -3.54
C PHE A 99 -6.63 -13.17 -2.19
N VAL A 100 -6.28 -12.47 -1.11
CA VAL A 100 -6.86 -12.69 0.22
C VAL A 100 -7.93 -11.63 0.45
N ASN A 101 -9.19 -12.02 0.34
CA ASN A 101 -10.34 -11.13 0.53
C ASN A 101 -10.56 -10.82 2.02
N VAL A 102 -10.50 -9.55 2.39
CA VAL A 102 -10.67 -9.07 3.79
C VAL A 102 -11.99 -8.35 3.99
N SER A 103 -12.46 -7.64 2.97
CA SER A 103 -13.72 -6.88 2.99
C SER A 103 -14.96 -7.76 2.80
N GLY A 104 -14.77 -9.04 2.46
CA GLY A 104 -15.84 -9.97 2.13
C GLY A 104 -16.47 -9.67 0.78
N MET A 105 -15.76 -8.97 -0.14
CA MET A 105 -16.24 -8.66 -1.49
C MET A 105 -16.90 -9.88 -2.12
N ALA A 106 -18.03 -9.70 -2.80
CA ALA A 106 -18.60 -10.75 -3.64
C ALA A 106 -17.66 -11.08 -4.81
N GLU A 107 -17.69 -12.32 -5.30
CA GLU A 107 -17.01 -12.72 -6.53
C GLU A 107 -17.60 -11.99 -7.75
N PRO A 108 -16.80 -11.72 -8.82
CA PRO A 108 -15.42 -12.14 -9.01
C PRO A 108 -14.41 -11.20 -8.32
N HIS A 109 -13.39 -11.78 -7.69
CA HIS A 109 -12.25 -11.03 -7.15
C HIS A 109 -11.30 -10.50 -8.24
N PRO A 110 -10.50 -9.45 -7.96
CA PRO A 110 -9.43 -9.03 -8.86
C PRO A 110 -8.50 -10.19 -9.18
N ASP A 111 -8.08 -10.30 -10.44
CA ASP A 111 -7.14 -11.33 -10.87
C ASP A 111 -5.76 -11.11 -10.22
N ALA A 112 -5.49 -11.81 -9.12
CA ALA A 112 -4.22 -11.71 -8.41
C ALA A 112 -3.03 -12.25 -9.22
N SER A 113 -3.27 -13.12 -10.20
CA SER A 113 -2.21 -13.61 -11.09
C SER A 113 -1.73 -12.53 -12.06
N LEU A 114 -2.51 -11.45 -12.22
CA LEU A 114 -2.24 -10.34 -13.13
C LEU A 114 -2.05 -10.83 -14.58
N SER A 115 -2.85 -11.81 -15.01
CA SER A 115 -2.75 -12.45 -16.33
C SER A 115 -3.00 -11.52 -17.51
N PHE A 116 -3.59 -10.35 -17.26
CA PHE A 116 -3.80 -9.29 -18.24
C PHE A 116 -2.53 -8.49 -18.57
N LEU A 117 -1.45 -8.66 -17.80
CA LEU A 117 -0.15 -8.06 -18.09
C LEU A 117 0.52 -8.78 -19.28
N PRO A 118 1.34 -8.07 -20.08
CA PRO A 118 2.07 -8.70 -21.16
C PRO A 118 3.05 -9.71 -20.56
N PRO A 119 3.20 -10.92 -21.13
CA PRO A 119 4.18 -11.87 -20.64
C PRO A 119 5.60 -11.27 -20.75
N PRO A 120 6.56 -11.73 -19.95
CA PRO A 120 7.94 -11.30 -20.09
C PRO A 120 8.50 -11.75 -21.44
N ASP A 121 9.09 -10.82 -22.21
CA ASP A 121 9.60 -11.06 -23.57
C ASP A 121 10.83 -11.99 -23.60
N ALA A 122 11.53 -12.14 -22.47
CA ALA A 122 12.76 -12.91 -22.36
C ALA A 122 12.63 -14.00 -21.29
N GLU A 123 13.22 -15.17 -21.58
CA GLU A 123 13.33 -16.26 -20.61
C GLU A 123 14.05 -15.79 -19.33
N GLY A 124 13.51 -16.19 -18.18
CA GLY A 124 14.09 -15.87 -16.89
C GLY A 124 13.69 -14.52 -16.30
N LEU A 125 12.77 -13.76 -16.90
CA LEU A 125 12.19 -12.58 -16.26
C LEU A 125 10.99 -12.95 -15.38
N SER A 126 10.87 -12.30 -14.21
CA SER A 126 9.73 -12.41 -13.31
C SER A 126 9.22 -11.03 -12.88
N ASP A 127 7.92 -10.91 -12.66
CA ASP A 127 7.32 -9.67 -12.16
C ASP A 127 7.24 -9.73 -10.64
N VAL A 128 7.78 -8.71 -9.96
CA VAL A 128 7.82 -8.57 -8.49
C VAL A 128 7.00 -7.35 -8.10
N ILE A 129 6.02 -7.50 -7.21
CA ILE A 129 5.27 -6.33 -6.71
C ILE A 129 6.16 -5.53 -5.77
N MET A 130 6.29 -4.25 -6.06
CA MET A 130 7.09 -3.32 -5.26
C MET A 130 6.24 -2.43 -4.36
N ASP A 131 5.09 -1.98 -4.88
CA ASP A 131 4.22 -1.06 -4.17
C ASP A 131 2.76 -1.15 -4.67
N ALA A 132 1.80 -0.72 -3.85
CA ALA A 132 0.43 -0.52 -4.26
C ALA A 132 -0.21 0.66 -3.51
N ARG A 133 -0.85 1.56 -4.25
CA ARG A 133 -1.43 2.80 -3.72
C ARG A 133 -2.71 3.14 -4.47
N ASP A 134 -3.78 3.34 -3.71
CA ASP A 134 -5.07 3.85 -4.21
C ASP A 134 -5.55 3.18 -5.52
N GLY A 135 -5.34 1.86 -5.62
CA GLY A 135 -5.78 1.00 -6.73
C GLY A 135 -4.81 0.79 -7.87
N LEU A 136 -3.66 1.46 -7.84
CA LEU A 136 -2.54 1.15 -8.72
C LEU A 136 -1.54 0.23 -8.02
N VAL A 137 -0.95 -0.69 -8.78
CA VAL A 137 0.09 -1.63 -8.36
C VAL A 137 1.32 -1.40 -9.22
N LEU A 138 2.46 -1.20 -8.58
CA LEU A 138 3.77 -1.09 -9.19
C LEU A 138 4.49 -2.43 -9.14
N LEU A 139 4.96 -2.89 -10.29
CA LEU A 139 5.78 -4.08 -10.44
C LEU A 139 7.13 -3.75 -11.09
N ALA A 140 8.17 -4.45 -10.67
CA ALA A 140 9.44 -4.52 -11.37
C ALA A 140 9.52 -5.84 -12.15
N ARG A 141 9.92 -5.76 -13.42
CA ARG A 141 10.26 -6.94 -14.22
C ARG A 141 11.75 -7.23 -14.06
N ALA A 142 12.08 -8.17 -13.18
CA ALA A 142 13.44 -8.49 -12.75
C ALA A 142 13.93 -9.82 -13.35
N ARG A 143 15.26 -10.01 -13.40
CA ARG A 143 15.86 -11.27 -13.84
C ARG A 143 15.92 -12.27 -12.69
N GLY A 144 15.44 -13.48 -12.94
CA GLY A 144 15.44 -14.59 -12.00
C GLY A 144 14.75 -14.23 -10.69
N HIS A 145 15.48 -14.46 -9.59
CA HIS A 145 15.11 -14.07 -8.23
C HIS A 145 15.96 -12.87 -7.73
N GLU A 146 16.53 -12.08 -8.65
CA GLU A 146 17.30 -10.90 -8.26
C GLU A 146 16.38 -9.85 -7.63
N PRO A 147 16.70 -9.35 -6.43
CA PRO A 147 15.86 -8.37 -5.77
C PRO A 147 15.98 -7.01 -6.49
N PRO A 148 14.86 -6.38 -6.90
CA PRO A 148 14.85 -5.18 -7.76
C PRO A 148 15.46 -3.93 -7.13
N ASP A 149 15.68 -3.94 -5.82
CA ASP A 149 16.35 -2.88 -5.08
C ASP A 149 17.87 -2.98 -5.18
N LEU A 150 18.43 -4.17 -5.41
CA LEU A 150 19.88 -4.38 -5.59
C LEU A 150 20.29 -4.58 -7.06
N HIS A 151 19.34 -4.92 -7.93
CA HIS A 151 19.60 -5.17 -9.35
C HIS A 151 18.59 -4.40 -10.21
N PRO A 152 19.04 -3.74 -11.30
CA PRO A 152 18.15 -2.92 -12.10
C PRO A 152 17.13 -3.79 -12.84
N PRO A 153 15.83 -3.51 -12.73
CA PRO A 153 14.83 -4.24 -13.49
C PRO A 153 14.90 -3.87 -14.98
N ALA A 154 14.44 -4.79 -15.83
CA ALA A 154 14.36 -4.55 -17.27
C ALA A 154 13.39 -3.39 -17.58
N CYS A 155 12.26 -3.36 -16.88
CA CYS A 155 11.28 -2.29 -16.91
C CYS A 155 10.42 -2.32 -15.64
N TYR A 156 9.61 -1.29 -15.46
CA TYR A 156 8.54 -1.28 -14.48
C TYR A 156 7.19 -1.40 -15.20
N LEU A 157 6.21 -1.96 -14.50
CA LEU A 157 4.82 -2.00 -14.91
C LEU A 157 3.98 -1.31 -13.84
N VAL A 158 3.09 -0.42 -14.24
CA VAL A 158 2.06 0.10 -13.35
C VAL A 158 0.72 -0.40 -13.87
N CYS A 159 -0.06 -1.04 -13.02
CA CYS A 159 -1.33 -1.61 -13.42
C CYS A 159 -2.45 -1.34 -12.42
N ASN A 160 -3.68 -1.43 -12.93
CA ASN A 160 -4.90 -1.42 -12.16
C ASN A 160 -5.57 -2.81 -12.32
N PRO A 161 -5.44 -3.70 -11.32
CA PRO A 161 -6.08 -5.02 -11.34
C PRO A 161 -7.61 -4.99 -11.46
N ALA A 162 -8.28 -3.92 -11.02
CA ALA A 162 -9.74 -3.83 -11.07
C ALA A 162 -10.26 -3.54 -12.49
N THR A 163 -9.46 -2.84 -13.31
CA THR A 163 -9.83 -2.51 -14.70
C THR A 163 -9.05 -3.33 -15.73
N ALA A 164 -8.13 -4.21 -15.30
CA ALA A 164 -7.20 -4.93 -16.16
C ALA A 164 -6.45 -3.99 -17.13
N ARG A 165 -6.08 -2.79 -16.65
CA ARG A 165 -5.33 -1.80 -17.43
C ARG A 165 -3.92 -1.66 -16.90
N TRP A 166 -2.96 -1.39 -17.78
CA TRP A 166 -1.55 -1.24 -17.40
C TRP A 166 -0.80 -0.27 -18.32
N ALA A 167 0.37 0.17 -17.84
CA ALA A 167 1.35 0.97 -18.56
C ALA A 167 2.76 0.41 -18.33
N SER A 168 3.57 0.37 -19.38
CA SER A 168 5.01 0.10 -19.26
C SER A 168 5.78 1.37 -18.96
N VAL A 169 6.71 1.28 -18.01
CA VAL A 169 7.64 2.35 -17.69
C VAL A 169 9.07 1.83 -17.97
N PRO A 170 9.88 2.56 -18.76
CA PRO A 170 11.26 2.15 -19.03
C PRO A 170 12.06 1.99 -17.73
N GLY A 171 13.09 1.15 -17.74
CA GLY A 171 14.08 1.15 -16.66
C GLY A 171 14.70 2.55 -16.51
N SER A 172 15.03 2.94 -15.28
CA SER A 172 15.56 4.28 -14.97
C SER A 172 17.01 4.52 -15.42
N GLY A 173 17.64 3.51 -16.05
CA GLY A 173 19.08 3.51 -16.35
C GLY A 173 19.98 3.40 -15.12
N TRP A 174 19.41 3.12 -13.94
CA TRP A 174 20.20 2.88 -12.73
C TRP A 174 21.06 1.62 -12.87
N VAL A 175 22.29 1.70 -12.37
CA VAL A 175 23.21 0.57 -12.27
C VAL A 175 23.91 0.64 -10.90
N PRO A 176 24.01 -0.48 -10.16
CA PRO A 176 24.74 -0.52 -8.90
C PRO A 176 26.19 -0.06 -9.07
N SER A 177 26.67 0.76 -8.15
CA SER A 177 28.02 1.30 -8.13
C SER A 177 28.55 1.35 -6.70
N ALA A 178 29.85 1.66 -6.54
CA ALA A 178 30.46 1.78 -5.21
C ALA A 178 29.82 2.88 -4.35
N SER A 179 29.26 3.93 -4.98
CA SER A 179 28.61 5.06 -4.28
C SER A 179 27.08 4.94 -4.21
N GLN A 180 26.47 4.01 -4.95
CA GLN A 180 25.03 3.80 -4.99
C GLN A 180 24.74 2.31 -5.21
N ARG A 181 24.42 1.58 -4.13
CA ARG A 181 24.23 0.13 -4.18
C ARG A 181 22.77 -0.30 -4.28
N THR A 182 21.86 0.53 -3.80
CA THR A 182 20.45 0.18 -3.66
C THR A 182 19.57 1.25 -4.31
N ALA A 183 18.43 0.86 -4.87
CA ALA A 183 17.41 1.75 -5.38
C ALA A 183 16.01 1.39 -4.87
N LEU A 184 15.41 2.25 -4.05
CA LEU A 184 14.03 2.08 -3.58
C LEU A 184 13.09 2.86 -4.51
N THR A 185 12.13 2.17 -5.14
CA THR A 185 11.17 2.79 -6.06
C THR A 185 9.77 2.74 -5.46
N TYR A 186 9.14 3.90 -5.35
CA TYR A 186 7.79 4.07 -4.80
C TYR A 186 6.84 4.63 -5.84
N LEU A 187 5.57 4.25 -5.72
CA LEU A 187 4.49 4.82 -6.51
C LEU A 187 3.89 6.03 -5.78
N LEU A 188 3.82 7.16 -6.48
CA LEU A 188 3.10 8.35 -6.03
C LEU A 188 1.83 8.51 -6.88
N PHE A 189 0.70 8.28 -6.23
CA PHE A 189 -0.64 8.45 -6.77
C PHE A 189 -1.59 8.73 -5.60
N ASP A 190 -2.38 9.81 -5.66
CA ASP A 190 -3.35 10.21 -4.63
C ASP A 190 -4.70 10.48 -5.29
N ALA A 191 -5.57 9.48 -5.33
CA ALA A 191 -6.89 9.60 -5.94
C ALA A 191 -7.72 10.75 -5.33
N ALA A 192 -7.52 11.06 -4.03
CA ALA A 192 -8.26 12.13 -3.36
C ALA A 192 -7.75 13.53 -3.76
N ALA A 193 -6.45 13.68 -4.07
CA ALA A 193 -5.91 14.95 -4.54
C ALA A 193 -6.35 15.24 -5.99
N GLU A 194 -6.44 14.19 -6.83
CA GLU A 194 -6.91 14.30 -8.22
C GLU A 194 -8.38 14.73 -8.34
N GLU A 195 -9.20 14.47 -7.32
CA GLU A 195 -10.59 14.95 -7.26
C GLU A 195 -10.72 16.42 -6.83
N GLU A 196 -9.75 16.95 -6.07
CA GLU A 196 -9.74 18.35 -5.65
C GLU A 196 -9.27 19.27 -6.78
N GLU A 197 -8.36 18.81 -7.64
CA GLU A 197 -8.00 19.53 -8.85
C GLU A 197 -9.11 19.41 -9.90
N ALA A 198 -9.41 20.50 -10.61
CA ALA A 198 -10.45 20.57 -11.65
C ALA A 198 -10.08 19.79 -12.94
N SER A 199 -9.29 18.73 -12.81
CA SER A 199 -8.89 17.84 -13.89
C SER A 199 -10.12 17.18 -14.51
N PRO A 200 -10.14 17.00 -15.83
CA PRO A 200 -11.25 16.30 -16.48
C PRO A 200 -11.36 14.88 -15.88
N PRO A 201 -12.59 14.41 -15.60
CA PRO A 201 -12.77 13.03 -15.16
C PRO A 201 -12.09 12.12 -16.20
N HIS A 202 -11.38 11.09 -15.74
CA HIS A 202 -10.66 10.09 -16.56
C HIS A 202 -9.21 10.40 -16.98
N ARG A 203 -8.60 11.53 -16.55
CA ARG A 203 -7.16 11.78 -16.74
C ARG A 203 -6.45 11.98 -15.42
N PHE A 204 -6.05 10.86 -14.82
CA PHE A 204 -5.08 10.91 -13.74
C PHE A 204 -3.72 10.41 -14.23
N HIS A 205 -2.67 11.02 -13.69
CA HIS A 205 -1.30 10.64 -13.94
C HIS A 205 -0.73 9.96 -12.70
N PHE A 206 0.36 9.23 -12.88
CA PHE A 206 1.08 8.63 -11.77
C PHE A 206 2.55 8.98 -11.90
N HIS A 207 3.22 8.99 -10.76
CA HIS A 207 4.64 9.26 -10.68
C HIS A 207 5.37 8.10 -10.00
N LEU A 208 6.60 7.83 -10.44
CA LEU A 208 7.50 6.95 -9.71
C LEU A 208 8.63 7.77 -9.12
N LEU A 209 8.90 7.58 -7.83
CA LEU A 209 10.06 8.18 -7.15
C LEU A 209 11.05 7.07 -6.84
N GLN A 210 12.25 7.16 -7.42
CA GLN A 210 13.35 6.24 -7.18
C GLN A 210 14.45 6.92 -6.36
N PHE A 211 14.61 6.47 -5.13
CA PHE A 211 15.67 6.89 -4.22
C PHE A 211 16.88 5.99 -4.40
N ARG A 212 18.04 6.55 -4.77
CA ARG A 212 19.30 5.82 -4.89
C ARG A 212 20.09 5.98 -3.60
N LEU A 213 20.44 4.88 -2.96
CA LEU A 213 21.09 4.85 -1.65
C LEU A 213 22.52 4.34 -1.77
N ASP A 214 23.41 4.85 -0.91
CA ASP A 214 24.77 4.33 -0.77
C ASP A 214 24.83 3.07 0.12
N ASP A 215 26.03 2.64 0.47
CA ASP A 215 26.28 1.46 1.32
C ASP A 215 25.90 1.65 2.79
N MET A 216 25.64 2.89 3.20
CA MET A 216 25.16 3.26 4.52
C MET A 216 23.66 3.62 4.48
N ASP A 217 22.92 3.16 3.47
CA ASP A 217 21.49 3.43 3.25
C ASP A 217 21.13 4.93 3.24
N SER A 218 22.09 5.80 2.92
CA SER A 218 21.84 7.24 2.79
C SER A 218 21.39 7.58 1.38
N VAL A 219 20.28 8.31 1.28
CA VAL A 219 19.76 8.78 -0.02
C VAL A 219 20.79 9.70 -0.68
N ARG A 220 21.24 9.37 -1.90
CA ARG A 220 22.20 10.15 -2.70
C ARG A 220 21.56 10.91 -3.85
N ALA A 221 20.48 10.38 -4.40
CA ALA A 221 19.74 11.01 -5.48
C ALA A 221 18.29 10.55 -5.48
N VAL A 222 17.42 11.39 -6.02
CA VAL A 222 16.03 11.05 -6.35
C VAL A 222 15.87 11.17 -7.86
N HIS A 223 15.35 10.12 -8.48
CA HIS A 223 14.95 10.11 -9.88
C HIS A 223 13.43 10.02 -9.93
N THR A 224 12.83 10.70 -10.89
CA THR A 224 11.38 10.79 -11.00
C THR A 224 10.92 10.39 -12.38
N TYR A 225 9.79 9.70 -12.47
CA TYR A 225 9.09 9.41 -13.71
C TYR A 225 7.69 10.00 -13.61
N ALA A 226 7.21 10.65 -14.67
CA ALA A 226 5.84 11.10 -14.77
C ALA A 226 5.17 10.41 -15.96
N SER A 227 3.99 9.82 -15.76
CA SER A 227 3.26 9.17 -16.85
C SER A 227 2.77 10.13 -17.93
N ALA A 228 2.65 11.42 -17.61
CA ALA A 228 2.34 12.48 -18.57
C ALA A 228 3.45 12.70 -19.60
N ASP A 229 4.71 12.68 -19.14
CA ASP A 229 5.89 12.99 -19.96
C ASP A 229 6.51 11.73 -20.57
N GLY A 230 6.28 10.57 -19.95
CA GLY A 230 6.80 9.29 -20.42
C GLY A 230 8.32 9.14 -20.26
N ALA A 231 8.97 10.00 -19.46
CA ALA A 231 10.43 10.02 -19.31
C ALA A 231 10.87 10.10 -17.84
N TRP A 232 12.06 9.58 -17.57
CA TRP A 232 12.74 9.77 -16.29
C TRP A 232 13.48 11.11 -16.27
N ALA A 233 13.33 11.85 -15.18
CA ALA A 233 14.11 13.04 -14.87
C ALA A 233 15.10 12.75 -13.74
N ASP A 234 16.39 12.95 -14.00
CA ASP A 234 17.43 12.92 -12.96
C ASP A 234 17.42 14.24 -12.18
N ARG A 235 17.16 14.14 -10.87
CA ARG A 235 17.11 15.29 -9.96
C ARG A 235 18.26 15.28 -8.94
N ALA A 236 19.32 14.49 -9.18
CA ALA A 236 20.48 14.38 -8.31
C ALA A 236 21.13 15.74 -7.99
N GLY A 237 21.32 16.60 -9.00
CA GLY A 237 21.96 17.91 -8.82
C GLY A 237 21.13 18.89 -7.97
N ALA A 238 19.81 18.92 -8.14
CA ALA A 238 18.90 19.74 -7.35
C ALA A 238 18.79 19.24 -5.90
N TRP A 239 18.87 17.92 -5.71
CA TRP A 239 18.89 17.30 -4.40
C TRP A 239 20.16 17.65 -3.61
N VAL A 240 21.36 17.51 -4.21
CA VAL A 240 22.64 17.80 -3.51
C VAL A 240 22.82 19.27 -3.14
N HIS A 241 22.34 20.21 -3.97
CA HIS A 241 22.59 21.65 -3.77
C HIS A 241 21.48 22.42 -3.03
N GLY A 242 20.25 21.87 -2.97
CA GLY A 242 19.10 22.54 -2.34
C GLY A 242 18.28 21.61 -1.45
N GLY A 243 17.91 20.42 -1.92
CA GLY A 243 17.06 19.48 -1.16
C GLY A 243 17.75 18.85 0.06
N TRP A 244 19.06 18.61 -0.03
CA TRP A 244 19.90 18.08 1.04
C TRP A 244 20.14 19.12 2.14
N ARG A 245 20.09 20.43 1.86
CA ARG A 245 20.40 21.46 2.86
C ARG A 245 19.41 21.49 4.03
N ASP A 246 18.18 21.02 3.81
CA ASP A 246 17.20 20.83 4.89
C ASP A 246 17.37 19.49 5.62
N TRP A 247 18.02 18.50 4.99
CA TRP A 247 18.38 17.19 5.55
C TRP A 247 19.79 17.18 6.21
N ALA A 248 20.54 18.29 6.11
CA ALA A 248 22.00 18.31 6.01
C ALA A 248 22.82 18.10 7.28
N ARG A 249 22.22 17.79 8.43
CA ARG A 249 23.02 17.53 9.63
C ARG A 249 23.31 16.05 9.86
N GLY A 250 22.70 15.13 9.11
CA GLY A 250 22.82 13.70 9.37
C GLY A 250 22.64 12.74 8.22
N MET A 251 23.03 11.49 8.48
CA MET A 251 22.69 10.31 7.69
C MET A 251 21.17 10.22 7.53
N ALA A 252 20.67 10.16 6.29
CA ALA A 252 19.24 10.14 6.00
C ALA A 252 18.83 8.74 5.57
N LEU A 253 18.48 7.94 6.56
CA LEU A 253 18.23 6.52 6.41
C LEU A 253 16.75 6.29 6.10
N ILE A 254 16.45 5.91 4.85
CA ILE A 254 15.13 5.34 4.52
C ILE A 254 15.22 3.86 4.83
N GLN A 255 14.62 3.44 5.95
CA GLN A 255 14.60 2.02 6.31
C GLN A 255 13.61 1.27 5.42
N PRO A 256 14.05 0.28 4.63
CA PRO A 256 13.12 -0.53 3.86
C PRO A 256 12.09 -1.19 4.78
N GLY A 257 10.85 -1.36 4.31
CA GLY A 257 9.80 -2.01 5.07
C GLY A 257 9.11 -1.17 6.15
N THR A 258 9.51 0.08 6.40
CA THR A 258 8.76 1.00 7.27
C THR A 258 7.52 1.62 6.62
N GLY A 259 7.09 1.08 5.48
CA GLY A 259 5.96 1.59 4.70
C GLY A 259 6.22 2.95 4.07
N ALA A 260 5.24 3.42 3.32
CA ALA A 260 5.15 4.77 2.80
C ALA A 260 3.68 5.17 2.75
N ALA A 261 3.40 6.46 2.88
CA ALA A 261 2.06 6.99 2.74
C ALA A 261 2.03 8.07 1.68
N VAL A 262 0.92 8.20 0.96
CA VAL A 262 0.70 9.34 0.07
C VAL A 262 -0.42 10.19 0.67
N ALA A 263 -0.19 11.49 0.79
CA ALA A 263 -1.21 12.46 1.18
C ALA A 263 -0.87 13.83 0.60
N ARG A 264 -1.90 14.62 0.22
CA ARG A 264 -1.72 15.99 -0.27
C ARG A 264 -0.74 16.06 -1.46
N GLY A 265 -0.80 15.06 -2.35
CA GLY A 265 0.06 14.98 -3.55
C GLY A 265 1.55 14.72 -3.27
N ALA A 266 1.92 14.30 -2.05
CA ALA A 266 3.30 14.01 -1.68
C ALA A 266 3.44 12.62 -1.06
N LEU A 267 4.60 12.00 -1.27
CA LEU A 267 5.04 10.76 -0.64
C LEU A 267 5.66 11.07 0.72
N HIS A 268 5.14 10.48 1.78
CA HIS A 268 5.62 10.56 3.15
C HIS A 268 6.41 9.31 3.54
N LEU A 269 7.67 9.52 3.89
CA LEU A 269 8.61 8.48 4.28
C LEU A 269 9.20 8.78 5.66
N VAL A 270 9.42 7.74 6.44
CA VAL A 270 10.20 7.85 7.67
C VAL A 270 11.67 7.93 7.29
N VAL A 271 12.34 8.98 7.78
CA VAL A 271 13.79 9.16 7.66
C VAL A 271 14.36 9.14 9.07
N ASP A 272 15.11 8.09 9.35
CA ASP A 272 15.81 7.94 10.62
C ASP A 272 17.15 8.68 10.56
N THR A 273 17.55 9.23 11.70
CA THR A 273 18.85 9.85 11.88
C THR A 273 19.69 9.00 12.83
N ASP A 274 21.01 9.16 12.77
CA ASP A 274 21.97 8.50 13.67
C ASP A 274 21.93 9.01 15.13
N GLY A 275 20.92 9.81 15.50
CA GLY A 275 20.78 10.43 16.82
C GLY A 275 21.67 11.65 17.04
N THR A 276 22.75 11.82 16.28
CA THR A 276 23.65 12.99 16.40
C THR A 276 23.15 14.22 15.66
N SER A 277 22.16 14.01 14.80
CA SER A 277 21.75 14.95 13.75
C SER A 277 20.35 15.56 13.98
N GLY A 278 19.65 15.14 15.03
CA GLY A 278 18.33 15.64 15.44
C GLY A 278 17.22 14.58 15.44
N PRO A 279 15.94 15.02 15.37
CA PRO A 279 14.75 14.32 14.89
C PRO A 279 14.90 13.05 14.08
N ASN A 280 14.20 11.94 14.36
CA ASN A 280 13.74 11.15 13.20
C ASN A 280 12.52 11.90 12.66
N ASN A 281 12.38 11.96 11.34
CA ASN A 281 11.39 12.82 10.71
C ASN A 281 10.52 12.01 9.76
N LEU A 282 9.26 12.43 9.64
CA LEU A 282 8.43 12.11 8.51
C LEU A 282 8.67 13.16 7.43
N VAL A 283 9.23 12.74 6.30
CA VAL A 283 9.58 13.64 5.20
C VAL A 283 8.61 13.48 4.05
N ALA A 284 8.08 14.61 3.56
CA ALA A 284 7.22 14.69 2.40
C ALA A 284 8.05 15.04 1.15
N VAL A 285 7.97 14.19 0.12
CA VAL A 285 8.63 14.37 -1.17
C VAL A 285 7.56 14.38 -2.26
N ASP A 286 7.57 15.37 -3.14
CA ASP A 286 6.58 15.49 -4.20
C ASP A 286 6.97 14.78 -5.51
N ALA A 287 6.12 14.90 -6.53
CA ALA A 287 6.31 14.32 -7.85
C ALA A 287 7.59 14.78 -8.57
N ASP A 288 8.09 15.98 -8.29
CA ASP A 288 9.36 16.49 -8.81
C ASP A 288 10.58 15.95 -8.04
N GLY A 289 10.35 15.15 -7.00
CA GLY A 289 11.39 14.62 -6.14
C GLY A 289 11.98 15.71 -5.24
N ALA A 290 11.23 16.79 -4.96
CA ALA A 290 11.63 17.84 -4.06
C ALA A 290 11.07 17.58 -2.65
N THR A 291 11.90 17.82 -1.63
CA THR A 291 11.41 17.81 -0.25
C THR A 291 10.50 19.01 -0.04
N ARG A 292 9.26 18.75 0.38
CA ARG A 292 8.27 19.79 0.68
C ARG A 292 8.18 20.09 2.17
N ARG A 293 8.40 19.07 3.01
CA ARG A 293 8.24 19.20 4.46
C ARG A 293 9.00 18.13 5.21
N ALA A 294 9.53 18.46 6.38
CA ALA A 294 10.01 17.50 7.37
C ALA A 294 9.25 17.74 8.68
N ILE A 295 8.61 16.70 9.20
CA ILE A 295 7.81 16.75 10.43
C ILE A 295 8.50 15.86 11.46
N PRO A 296 8.93 16.38 12.62
CA PRO A 296 9.50 15.55 13.68
C PRO A 296 8.54 14.42 14.08
N LEU A 297 9.06 13.20 14.17
CA LEU A 297 8.30 12.06 14.67
C LEU A 297 8.13 12.17 16.19
N PRO A 298 7.03 11.64 16.75
CA PRO A 298 6.85 11.61 18.19
C PRO A 298 8.03 10.91 18.85
N ARG A 299 8.60 11.55 19.88
CA ARG A 299 9.57 10.93 20.78
C ARG A 299 8.92 10.85 22.14
N ARG A 300 9.12 9.73 22.84
CA ARG A 300 9.01 9.74 24.31
C ARG A 300 10.35 10.17 24.88
N ASP A 301 10.32 10.74 26.08
CA ASP A 301 11.49 10.96 26.94
C ASP A 301 12.09 9.62 27.44
N VAL A 302 12.42 8.72 26.52
CA VAL A 302 13.15 7.47 26.77
C VAL A 302 14.56 7.66 26.24
N ALA A 303 15.54 7.01 26.87
CA ALA A 303 16.91 6.99 26.35
C ALA A 303 16.91 6.60 24.86
N GLU A 304 17.78 7.25 24.07
CA GLU A 304 17.75 7.30 22.59
C GLU A 304 17.77 5.95 21.85
N LYS A 305 17.83 4.80 22.54
CA LYS A 305 17.96 3.45 21.92
C LYS A 305 16.82 2.47 22.23
N ASP A 306 15.79 2.89 22.96
CA ASP A 306 14.71 1.98 23.39
C ASP A 306 13.46 2.03 22.48
N TRP A 307 13.58 2.52 21.25
CA TRP A 307 12.48 2.54 20.28
C TRP A 307 12.98 2.43 18.84
N HIS A 308 12.08 2.05 17.92
CA HIS A 308 12.33 2.11 16.48
C HIS A 308 11.04 2.35 15.70
N SER A 309 11.18 2.98 14.53
CA SER A 309 10.12 3.14 13.54
C SER A 309 9.69 1.80 12.98
N VAL A 310 8.38 1.59 12.83
CA VAL A 310 7.84 0.31 12.34
C VAL A 310 7.07 0.51 11.04
N PHE A 311 6.17 1.49 10.97
CA PHE A 311 5.35 1.67 9.77
C PHE A 311 4.76 3.08 9.64
N VAL A 312 4.60 3.57 8.42
CA VAL A 312 3.78 4.74 8.10
C VAL A 312 2.74 4.40 7.03
N ALA A 313 1.52 4.91 7.20
CA ALA A 313 0.41 4.71 6.28
C ALA A 313 -0.60 5.85 6.35
N ARG A 314 -1.46 5.97 5.33
CA ARG A 314 -2.64 6.85 5.36
C ARG A 314 -3.86 6.06 5.82
N SER A 315 -4.59 6.59 6.79
CA SER A 315 -5.88 6.06 7.24
C SER A 315 -6.82 7.20 7.65
N ARG A 316 -8.06 7.16 7.18
CA ARG A 316 -9.12 8.16 7.35
C ARG A 316 -8.67 9.55 6.95
N GLY A 317 -7.94 9.63 5.84
CA GLY A 317 -7.36 10.87 5.33
C GLY A 317 -6.22 11.46 6.17
N ARG A 318 -5.71 10.74 7.17
CA ARG A 318 -4.63 11.21 8.06
C ARG A 318 -3.44 10.26 8.06
N LEU A 319 -2.25 10.82 8.24
CA LEU A 319 -1.03 10.05 8.36
C LEU A 319 -0.98 9.38 9.73
N HIS A 320 -0.74 8.07 9.72
CA HIS A 320 -0.56 7.24 10.90
C HIS A 320 0.88 6.75 10.94
N TYR A 321 1.49 6.81 12.11
CA TYR A 321 2.85 6.34 12.36
C TYR A 321 2.83 5.29 13.47
N VAL A 322 3.46 4.16 13.20
CA VAL A 322 3.61 3.04 14.13
C VAL A 322 5.06 2.97 14.56
N MET A 323 5.27 2.93 15.87
CA MET A 323 6.58 2.73 16.48
C MET A 323 6.52 1.57 17.46
N CYS A 324 7.66 0.92 17.67
CA CYS A 324 7.87 -0.03 18.74
C CYS A 324 8.70 0.62 19.84
N VAL A 325 8.30 0.45 21.08
CA VAL A 325 9.03 0.96 22.25
C VAL A 325 9.30 -0.16 23.25
N ARG A 326 10.47 -0.11 23.86
CA ARG A 326 10.84 -0.88 25.04
C ARG A 326 10.47 -0.09 26.30
N PRO A 327 10.01 -0.76 27.37
CA PRO A 327 9.81 -0.12 28.66
C PRO A 327 11.13 0.41 29.25
N PRO A 328 11.09 1.54 29.98
CA PRO A 328 12.28 2.13 30.59
C PRO A 328 12.84 1.24 31.71
N HIS A 329 14.16 1.01 31.71
CA HIS A 329 14.93 0.34 32.77
C HIS A 329 14.39 -1.03 33.24
N GLY A 330 14.61 -2.08 32.46
CA GLY A 330 14.29 -3.44 32.92
C GLY A 330 14.55 -4.54 31.91
N ARG A 331 14.63 -5.79 32.39
CA ARG A 331 14.56 -6.99 31.55
C ARG A 331 13.09 -7.17 31.15
N LEU A 332 12.84 -7.46 29.87
CA LEU A 332 11.49 -7.71 29.37
C LEU A 332 10.79 -8.80 30.19
N SER A 333 9.54 -8.54 30.54
CA SER A 333 8.66 -9.44 31.30
C SER A 333 7.23 -9.36 30.75
N GLU A 334 6.31 -10.16 31.29
CA GLU A 334 4.88 -10.06 30.94
C GLU A 334 4.25 -8.75 31.41
N GLU A 335 4.76 -8.16 32.51
CA GLU A 335 4.29 -6.88 33.04
C GLU A 335 4.92 -5.69 32.28
N GLU A 336 6.14 -5.88 31.79
CA GLU A 336 6.91 -4.92 31.01
C GLU A 336 7.36 -5.50 29.66
N PRO A 337 6.42 -5.77 28.73
CA PRO A 337 6.75 -6.25 27.40
C PRO A 337 7.08 -5.10 26.45
N LEU A 338 7.54 -5.43 25.24
CA LEU A 338 7.54 -4.48 24.13
C LEU A 338 6.11 -4.00 23.83
N ARG A 339 5.99 -2.77 23.33
CA ARG A 339 4.70 -2.17 22.99
C ARG A 339 4.76 -1.53 21.61
N LEU A 340 3.66 -1.65 20.87
CA LEU A 340 3.41 -0.85 19.67
C LEU A 340 2.56 0.35 20.03
N LEU A 341 2.97 1.51 19.54
CA LEU A 341 2.22 2.76 19.65
C LEU A 341 1.80 3.20 18.26
N VAL A 342 0.54 3.60 18.12
CA VAL A 342 -0.01 4.15 16.89
C VAL A 342 -0.31 5.63 17.13
N TRP A 343 0.40 6.49 16.41
CA TRP A 343 0.24 7.93 16.42
C TRP A 343 -0.50 8.39 15.17
N VAL A 344 -1.26 9.48 15.29
CA VAL A 344 -1.94 10.14 14.18
C VAL A 344 -1.49 11.57 14.11
N LEU A 345 -1.11 12.00 12.91
CA LEU A 345 -0.84 13.40 12.63
C LEU A 345 -2.18 14.14 12.54
N GLN A 346 -2.52 14.88 13.60
CA GLN A 346 -3.80 15.56 13.72
C GLN A 346 -3.78 16.89 12.97
N ASP A 347 -2.71 17.65 13.14
CA ASP A 347 -2.45 18.88 12.41
C ASP A 347 -1.18 18.71 11.58
N TYR A 348 -1.37 18.62 10.26
CA TYR A 348 -0.27 18.47 9.31
C TYR A 348 0.63 19.72 9.28
N ASP A 349 0.00 20.90 9.37
CA ASP A 349 0.64 22.19 9.16
C ASP A 349 1.35 22.69 10.43
N ALA A 350 0.87 22.29 11.60
CA ALA A 350 1.58 22.44 12.88
C ALA A 350 2.56 21.29 13.18
N GLY A 351 2.40 20.13 12.53
CA GLY A 351 3.23 18.94 12.81
C GLY A 351 2.85 18.23 14.11
N GLU A 352 1.59 18.35 14.55
CA GLU A 352 1.13 17.83 15.84
C GLU A 352 0.64 16.39 15.74
N TRP A 353 1.31 15.53 16.50
CA TRP A 353 0.97 14.13 16.62
C TRP A 353 0.20 13.85 17.91
N VAL A 354 -0.81 12.98 17.81
CA VAL A 354 -1.58 12.50 18.96
C VAL A 354 -1.51 10.98 19.02
N LEU A 355 -1.24 10.46 20.22
CA LEU A 355 -1.23 9.03 20.48
C LEU A 355 -2.67 8.51 20.41
N LYS A 356 -2.94 7.64 19.44
CA LYS A 356 -4.25 7.03 19.25
C LYS A 356 -4.38 5.72 19.99
N HIS A 357 -3.33 4.88 19.96
CA HIS A 357 -3.41 3.54 20.50
C HIS A 357 -2.09 3.06 21.10
N THR A 358 -2.17 2.25 22.14
CA THR A 358 -1.05 1.51 22.73
C THR A 358 -1.47 0.06 22.94
N VAL A 359 -0.61 -0.85 22.53
CA VAL A 359 -0.82 -2.29 22.65
C VAL A 359 0.50 -3.00 22.99
N GLY A 360 0.43 -3.98 23.90
CA GLY A 360 1.57 -4.81 24.27
C GLY A 360 1.77 -6.01 23.34
N PHE A 361 3.01 -6.49 23.21
CA PHE A 361 3.30 -7.65 22.37
C PHE A 361 2.62 -8.96 22.85
N PRO A 362 2.41 -9.21 24.17
CA PRO A 362 1.60 -10.35 24.60
C PRO A 362 0.17 -10.32 24.05
N GLU A 363 -0.45 -9.15 23.98
CA GLU A 363 -1.80 -8.96 23.40
C GLU A 363 -1.81 -9.22 21.88
N LEU A 364 -0.77 -8.79 21.16
CA LEU A 364 -0.68 -8.94 19.70
C LEU A 364 -0.22 -10.32 19.22
N PHE A 365 0.81 -10.85 19.89
CA PHE A 365 1.63 -11.95 19.40
C PHE A 365 1.71 -13.12 20.39
N GLY A 366 1.20 -12.97 21.62
CA GLY A 366 1.37 -13.98 22.68
C GLY A 366 2.83 -14.15 23.12
N ARG A 367 3.68 -13.16 22.85
CA ARG A 367 5.10 -13.14 23.21
C ARG A 367 5.43 -11.77 23.81
N ILE A 368 6.33 -11.70 24.79
CA ILE A 368 6.76 -10.43 25.38
C ILE A 368 7.59 -9.55 24.43
N ALA A 369 8.18 -10.16 23.39
CA ALA A 369 9.03 -9.50 22.42
C ALA A 369 9.01 -10.25 21.07
N CYS A 370 9.03 -9.47 19.99
CA CYS A 370 9.26 -9.95 18.63
C CYS A 370 10.15 -8.91 17.92
N GLN A 371 11.10 -9.37 17.11
CA GLN A 371 11.96 -8.49 16.34
C GLN A 371 11.28 -8.07 15.03
N PHE A 372 11.24 -6.76 14.78
CA PHE A 372 10.69 -6.21 13.55
C PHE A 372 11.50 -6.69 12.33
N ARG A 373 10.79 -7.05 11.25
CA ARG A 373 11.29 -7.65 9.99
C ARG A 373 11.96 -9.01 10.11
N VAL A 374 12.02 -9.59 11.31
CA VAL A 374 12.53 -10.95 11.54
C VAL A 374 11.41 -11.86 12.03
N ASP A 375 10.76 -11.49 13.13
CA ASP A 375 9.63 -12.23 13.68
C ASP A 375 8.31 -11.74 13.10
N TYR A 376 8.17 -10.42 12.85
CA TYR A 376 6.96 -9.84 12.30
C TYR A 376 7.23 -8.66 11.35
N SER A 377 6.31 -8.42 10.41
CA SER A 377 6.27 -7.20 9.60
C SER A 377 4.88 -6.56 9.69
N VAL A 378 4.80 -5.22 9.66
CA VAL A 378 3.53 -4.52 9.41
C VAL A 378 3.37 -4.37 7.90
N VAL A 379 2.20 -4.68 7.37
CA VAL A 379 1.94 -4.63 5.91
C VAL A 379 0.90 -3.59 5.51
N ALA A 380 0.00 -3.23 6.42
CA ALA A 380 -0.99 -2.19 6.15
C ALA A 380 -1.60 -1.63 7.45
N VAL A 381 -2.03 -0.37 7.38
CA VAL A 381 -3.08 0.18 8.25
C VAL A 381 -4.32 0.31 7.38
N HIS A 382 -5.48 -0.14 7.86
CA HIS A 382 -6.70 -0.08 7.07
C HIS A 382 -7.04 1.37 6.70
N PRO A 383 -7.32 1.69 5.43
CA PRO A 383 -7.55 3.05 4.97
C PRO A 383 -8.77 3.68 5.64
N ASP A 384 -9.86 2.96 5.89
CA ASP A 384 -11.05 3.54 6.55
C ASP A 384 -11.35 2.99 7.96
N GLY A 385 -10.66 1.93 8.36
CA GLY A 385 -10.90 1.14 9.56
C GLY A 385 -9.82 1.36 10.61
N ASN A 386 -10.09 0.97 11.85
CA ASN A 386 -9.12 1.04 12.93
C ASN A 386 -8.32 -0.27 13.06
N TRP A 387 -7.84 -0.81 11.93
CA TRP A 387 -7.18 -2.11 11.89
C TRP A 387 -5.74 -1.96 11.43
N VAL A 388 -4.84 -2.77 12.01
CA VAL A 388 -3.44 -2.89 11.58
C VAL A 388 -3.19 -4.34 11.18
N PHE A 389 -2.54 -4.55 10.04
CA PHE A 389 -2.26 -5.87 9.50
C PHE A 389 -0.78 -6.21 9.65
N PHE A 390 -0.51 -7.42 10.09
CA PHE A 390 0.82 -7.93 10.35
C PHE A 390 1.03 -9.27 9.64
N VAL A 391 2.26 -9.51 9.19
CA VAL A 391 2.74 -10.86 8.91
C VAL A 391 3.49 -11.35 10.14
N ARG A 392 3.13 -12.53 10.62
CA ARG A 392 3.90 -13.27 11.63
C ARG A 392 4.76 -14.30 10.91
N HIS A 393 6.06 -14.10 10.92
CA HIS A 393 6.98 -14.92 10.13
C HIS A 393 7.14 -16.33 10.71
N TRP A 394 7.05 -16.48 12.03
CA TRP A 394 7.23 -17.78 12.69
C TRP A 394 6.11 -18.81 12.42
N ASP A 395 4.91 -18.37 12.05
CA ASP A 395 3.81 -19.26 11.67
C ASP A 395 3.20 -18.92 10.30
N ARG A 396 3.84 -18.01 9.55
CA ARG A 396 3.47 -17.53 8.21
C ARG A 396 2.00 -17.16 8.08
N LYS A 397 1.50 -16.36 9.03
CA LYS A 397 0.10 -15.87 9.00
C LYS A 397 0.02 -14.38 8.77
N LEU A 398 -0.92 -13.99 7.91
CA LEU A 398 -1.44 -12.63 7.87
C LEU A 398 -2.48 -12.51 8.98
N VAL A 399 -2.27 -11.56 9.90
CA VAL A 399 -3.16 -11.29 11.02
C VAL A 399 -3.61 -9.84 11.01
N ALA A 400 -4.85 -9.60 11.43
CA ALA A 400 -5.43 -8.28 11.62
C ALA A 400 -5.62 -8.02 13.10
N TYR A 401 -5.22 -6.85 13.58
CA TYR A 401 -5.52 -6.36 14.90
C TYR A 401 -6.55 -5.24 14.81
N ASP A 402 -7.71 -5.46 15.43
CA ASP A 402 -8.77 -4.48 15.58
C ASP A 402 -8.48 -3.59 16.80
N MET A 403 -8.11 -2.33 16.59
CA MET A 403 -7.78 -1.40 17.68
C MET A 403 -9.00 -1.01 18.51
N ASP A 404 -10.22 -1.05 17.95
CA ASP A 404 -11.44 -0.69 18.67
C ASP A 404 -11.84 -1.81 19.65
N ARG A 405 -11.69 -3.06 19.21
CA ARG A 405 -12.03 -4.25 20.03
C ARG A 405 -10.86 -4.83 20.81
N ARG A 406 -9.62 -4.43 20.48
CA ARG A 406 -8.39 -5.03 21.01
C ARG A 406 -8.31 -6.54 20.76
N GLU A 407 -8.71 -6.95 19.56
CA GLU A 407 -8.75 -8.36 19.15
C GLU A 407 -7.79 -8.62 17.99
N VAL A 408 -7.07 -9.74 18.07
CA VAL A 408 -6.26 -10.27 16.96
C VAL A 408 -7.04 -11.36 16.25
N ARG A 409 -7.09 -11.28 14.91
CA ARG A 409 -7.74 -12.28 14.05
C ARG A 409 -6.76 -12.76 12.99
N VAL A 410 -6.72 -14.07 12.77
CA VAL A 410 -6.01 -14.63 11.62
C VAL A 410 -6.84 -14.36 10.37
N VAL A 411 -6.23 -13.71 9.38
CA VAL A 411 -6.86 -13.38 8.10
C VAL A 411 -6.60 -14.50 7.09
N ALA A 412 -5.34 -14.94 6.98
CA ALA A 412 -4.96 -16.01 6.06
C ALA A 412 -3.66 -16.71 6.50
N ASP A 413 -3.55 -17.98 6.13
CA ASP A 413 -2.31 -18.77 6.17
C ASP A 413 -1.56 -18.58 4.86
N LEU A 414 -0.31 -18.13 4.89
CA LEU A 414 0.50 -17.79 3.72
C LEU A 414 1.22 -19.01 3.10
N GLY A 415 1.06 -20.22 3.67
CA GLY A 415 1.60 -21.47 3.11
C GLY A 415 3.05 -21.78 3.52
N PRO A 416 3.54 -23.01 3.27
CA PRO A 416 4.88 -23.46 3.65
C PRO A 416 6.01 -22.72 2.89
N GLY A 417 7.13 -22.48 3.60
CA GLY A 417 8.23 -21.56 3.29
C GLY A 417 8.97 -21.66 1.95
N GLY A 418 9.21 -20.51 1.31
CA GLY A 418 10.52 -20.11 0.76
C GLY A 418 11.32 -19.26 1.76
N ASP A 419 12.59 -18.97 1.46
CA ASP A 419 13.51 -18.24 2.34
C ASP A 419 13.01 -16.85 2.74
N VAL A 420 13.49 -16.37 3.91
CA VAL A 420 13.17 -15.09 4.54
C VAL A 420 13.61 -13.91 3.65
N GLY A 421 12.74 -13.54 2.71
CA GLY A 421 12.91 -12.41 1.78
C GLY A 421 11.69 -12.20 0.85
N ASP A 422 10.66 -13.03 0.97
CA ASP A 422 9.49 -13.04 0.08
C ASP A 422 8.71 -11.72 0.08
N GLU A 423 8.19 -11.40 -1.11
CA GLU A 423 7.19 -10.36 -1.40
C GLU A 423 6.07 -10.38 -0.34
N LEU A 424 6.08 -9.39 0.57
CA LEU A 424 5.06 -9.30 1.62
C LEU A 424 3.66 -9.11 1.01
N PRO A 425 2.59 -9.59 1.67
CA PRO A 425 1.22 -9.32 1.28
C PRO A 425 1.00 -7.83 1.00
N THR A 426 0.63 -7.52 -0.24
CA THR A 426 0.47 -6.13 -0.68
C THR A 426 -1.01 -5.72 -0.55
N PRO A 427 -1.33 -4.68 0.25
CA PRO A 427 -2.72 -4.23 0.41
C PRO A 427 -3.26 -3.68 -0.91
N TYR A 428 -4.51 -4.01 -1.24
CA TYR A 428 -5.16 -3.57 -2.46
C TYR A 428 -6.52 -2.91 -2.19
N VAL A 429 -6.67 -1.70 -2.71
CA VAL A 429 -7.89 -0.89 -2.69
C VAL A 429 -8.34 -0.74 -4.15
N PRO A 430 -9.46 -1.32 -4.60
CA PRO A 430 -9.85 -1.24 -6.01
C PRO A 430 -10.11 0.20 -6.48
N LEU A 431 -9.63 0.53 -7.67
CA LEU A 431 -9.93 1.77 -8.38
C LEU A 431 -10.66 1.43 -9.68
N TYR A 432 -11.93 1.84 -9.82
CA TYR A 432 -12.73 1.54 -11.02
C TYR A 432 -12.73 2.65 -12.06
N SER A 433 -12.12 3.79 -11.74
CA SER A 433 -12.00 4.94 -12.65
C SER A 433 -11.09 4.59 -13.83
N GLU A 434 -11.53 4.90 -15.04
CA GLU A 434 -10.71 4.78 -16.24
C GLU A 434 -9.54 5.77 -16.21
N SER A 435 -8.41 5.35 -16.76
CA SER A 435 -7.17 6.14 -16.82
C SER A 435 -6.69 6.29 -18.25
N ALA A 436 -6.41 7.52 -18.69
CA ALA A 436 -5.67 7.75 -19.91
C ALA A 436 -4.18 7.34 -19.81
N ALA A 437 -3.62 7.25 -18.60
CA ALA A 437 -2.22 6.85 -18.39
C ALA A 437 -2.00 5.34 -18.55
N LEU A 438 -3.05 4.51 -18.42
CA LEU A 438 -2.98 3.05 -18.52
C LEU A 438 -3.54 2.57 -19.87
N THR A 439 -2.70 2.54 -20.90
CA THR A 439 -3.12 2.37 -22.30
C THR A 439 -3.14 0.93 -22.80
N ASN A 440 -2.60 -0.03 -22.04
CA ASN A 440 -2.32 -1.40 -22.48
C ASN A 440 -1.41 -1.49 -23.73
N ALA A 441 -0.68 -0.43 -24.04
CA ALA A 441 0.28 -0.41 -25.12
C ALA A 441 1.69 -0.63 -24.55
N SER A 442 2.44 -1.55 -25.16
CA SER A 442 3.89 -1.63 -24.94
C SER A 442 4.55 -0.48 -25.68
N VAL A 443 5.35 0.32 -24.98
CA VAL A 443 6.26 1.24 -25.65
C VAL A 443 7.37 0.38 -26.25
N GLY A 444 7.40 0.23 -27.57
CA GLY A 444 8.40 -0.59 -28.25
C GLY A 444 9.81 -0.10 -27.92
N PHE A 445 10.60 -0.93 -27.24
CA PHE A 445 11.98 -0.62 -26.93
C PHE A 445 12.85 -0.90 -28.17
N ARG A 446 13.39 0.16 -28.79
CA ARG A 446 14.58 0.01 -29.63
C ARG A 446 15.77 -0.16 -28.70
N VAL A 447 16.33 -1.36 -28.67
CA VAL A 447 17.70 -1.57 -28.24
C VAL A 447 18.56 -1.04 -29.39
N GLU A 448 19.18 0.12 -29.23
CA GLU A 448 20.31 0.53 -30.07
C GLU A 448 21.62 0.00 -29.49
#